data_AF-A0A0F9YJF9-F1
#
_entry.id   AF-A0A0F9YJF9-F1
#
_cell.length_a   1.000
_cell.length_b   1.000
_cell.length_c   1.000
_cell.angle_alpha   90.00
_cell.angle_beta   90.00
_cell.angle_gamma   90.00
#
_symmetry.space_group_name_H-M   'P 1'
#
loop_
_entity.id
_entity.type
_entity.pdbx_description
1 polymer ?
#
loop_
_entity_poly.entity_id
_entity_poly.type
_entity_poly.pdbx_seq_one_letter_code
_entity_poly.pdbx_strand_id
1 'polypeptide(L)'
;MIVAPCSMRSLGAIANSLSDNLLVRAADVQLKERRRLVLIARESPLHLGHLRAMCAVTEMGAIVAPPSPAFYLKPVTSDEIIDQIARRAADLLGVLPPMARQWTDACRPPLSRPGGV
;
A
#
# COMPACT_ATOMS: atom_id res chain seq x y z
N MET A 1 5.05 6.91 -9.21
CA MET A 1 6.23 6.44 -8.45
C MET A 1 5.75 5.52 -7.35
N ILE A 2 6.44 4.39 -7.11
CA ILE A 2 6.16 3.50 -5.98
C ILE A 2 7.43 3.41 -5.13
N VAL A 3 7.29 3.49 -3.81
CA VAL A 3 8.36 3.17 -2.84
C VAL A 3 7.98 1.89 -2.11
N ALA A 4 8.71 0.80 -2.38
CA ALA A 4 8.39 -0.55 -1.90
C ALA A 4 9.66 -1.32 -1.49
N PRO A 5 9.86 -1.63 -0.19
CA PRO A 5 9.13 -1.09 0.96
C PRO A 5 9.47 0.40 1.23
N CYS A 6 8.54 1.12 1.86
CA CYS A 6 8.76 2.48 2.35
C CYS A 6 9.04 2.45 3.86
N SER A 7 10.28 2.79 4.24
CA SER A 7 10.68 2.90 5.65
C SER A 7 10.07 4.12 6.32
N MET A 8 9.90 4.10 7.64
CA MET A 8 9.40 5.28 8.38
C MET A 8 10.34 6.48 8.28
N ARG A 9 11.66 6.26 8.10
CA ARG A 9 12.63 7.33 7.81
C ARG A 9 12.32 8.00 6.48
N SER A 10 12.16 7.22 5.42
CA SER A 10 11.85 7.75 4.08
C SER A 10 10.48 8.43 4.08
N LEU A 11 9.48 7.84 4.72
CA LEU A 11 8.14 8.42 4.82
C LEU A 11 8.14 9.74 5.59
N GLY A 12 8.88 9.83 6.70
CA GLY A 12 9.06 11.07 7.45
C GLY A 12 9.81 12.14 6.66
N ALA A 13 10.84 11.75 5.90
CA ALA A 13 11.57 12.68 5.04
C ALA A 13 10.68 13.23 3.91
N ILE A 14 9.85 12.38 3.28
CA ILE A 14 8.86 12.79 2.27
C ILE A 14 7.79 13.70 2.89
N ALA A 15 7.29 13.37 4.08
CA ALA A 15 6.29 14.18 4.79
C ALA A 15 6.75 15.60 5.12
N ASN A 16 8.07 15.81 5.24
CA ASN A 16 8.68 17.09 5.57
C ASN A 16 9.47 17.70 4.39
N SER A 17 9.35 17.14 3.17
CA SER A 17 10.10 17.55 1.97
C SER A 17 11.62 17.66 2.18
N LEU A 18 12.20 16.80 3.02
CA LEU A 18 13.64 16.75 3.32
C LEU A 18 14.40 16.08 2.17
N SER A 19 14.60 16.80 1.07
CA SER A 19 15.22 16.32 -0.17
C SER A 19 16.74 16.08 -0.07
N ASP A 20 17.17 15.30 0.92
CA ASP A 20 18.56 14.96 1.23
C ASP A 20 19.15 13.88 0.29
N ASN A 21 18.30 13.21 -0.49
CA ASN A 21 18.68 12.20 -1.47
C ASN A 21 17.69 12.13 -2.65
N LEU A 22 18.08 11.40 -3.70
CA LEU A 22 17.29 11.29 -4.93
C LEU A 22 15.91 10.66 -4.73
N LEU A 23 15.77 9.68 -3.81
CA LEU A 23 14.48 9.04 -3.54
C LEU A 23 13.48 10.05 -2.96
N VAL A 24 13.88 10.81 -1.94
CA VAL A 24 13.01 11.80 -1.32
C VAL A 24 12.73 12.95 -2.29
N ARG A 25 13.76 13.39 -3.03
CA ARG A 25 13.58 14.44 -4.05
C ARG A 25 12.65 14.01 -5.17
N ALA A 26 12.73 12.77 -5.66
CA ALA A 26 11.84 12.25 -6.69
C ALA A 26 10.39 12.18 -6.19
N ALA A 27 10.18 11.78 -4.95
CA ALA A 27 8.85 11.78 -4.32
C ALA A 27 8.27 13.19 -4.19
N ASP A 28 9.08 14.16 -3.73
CA ASP A 28 8.72 15.58 -3.65
C ASP A 28 8.35 16.16 -5.04
N VAL A 29 9.09 15.78 -6.09
CA VAL A 29 8.73 16.09 -7.47
C VAL A 29 7.39 15.49 -7.87
N GLN A 30 7.07 14.25 -7.48
CA GLN A 30 5.74 13.70 -7.81
C GLN A 30 4.62 14.45 -7.09
N LEU A 31 4.81 14.81 -5.83
CA LEU A 31 3.81 15.56 -5.07
C LEU A 31 3.57 16.95 -5.68
N LYS A 32 4.64 17.71 -6.00
CA LYS A 32 4.50 19.05 -6.57
C LYS A 32 3.88 19.04 -7.98
N GLU A 33 4.19 18.02 -8.79
CA GLU A 33 3.64 17.84 -10.14
C GLU A 33 2.27 17.15 -10.15
N ARG A 34 1.68 16.89 -8.97
CA ARG A 34 0.39 16.20 -8.81
C ARG A 34 0.37 14.83 -9.52
N ARG A 35 1.50 14.13 -9.52
CA ARG A 35 1.67 12.78 -10.08
C ARG A 35 1.48 11.74 -8.98
N ARG A 36 1.01 10.54 -9.36
CA ARG A 36 0.75 9.48 -8.39
C ARG A 36 2.03 9.01 -7.68
N LEU A 37 1.98 9.00 -6.36
CA LEU A 37 2.99 8.47 -5.46
C LEU A 37 2.35 7.42 -4.55
N VAL A 38 2.81 6.17 -4.62
CA VAL A 38 2.34 5.07 -3.75
C VAL A 38 3.47 4.70 -2.78
N LEU A 39 3.16 4.66 -1.49
CA LEU A 39 4.09 4.39 -0.41
C LEU A 39 3.70 3.08 0.28
N ILE A 40 4.49 2.02 0.09
CA ILE A 40 4.26 0.72 0.76
C ILE A 40 4.90 0.77 2.15
N ALA A 41 4.26 1.49 3.07
CA ALA A 41 4.71 1.68 4.45
C ALA A 41 4.71 0.34 5.21
N ARG A 42 5.88 -0.14 5.62
CA ARG A 42 6.02 -1.40 6.39
C ARG A 42 6.63 -1.13 7.75
N GLU A 43 5.79 -1.05 8.78
CA GLU A 43 6.20 -0.98 10.18
C GLU A 43 5.08 -1.50 11.10
N SER A 44 5.43 -2.10 12.25
CA SER A 44 4.50 -2.50 13.29
C SER A 44 5.26 -2.78 14.60
N PRO A 45 4.84 -2.23 15.76
CA PRO A 45 3.68 -1.34 15.95
C PRO A 45 3.93 0.10 15.48
N LEU A 46 2.85 0.85 15.30
CA LEU A 46 2.90 2.26 14.91
C LEU A 46 2.77 3.15 16.14
N HIS A 47 3.66 4.15 16.27
CA HIS A 47 3.47 5.24 17.21
C HIS A 47 2.88 6.47 16.51
N LEU A 48 2.45 7.48 17.28
CA LEU A 48 1.79 8.68 16.78
C LEU A 48 2.59 9.43 15.70
N GLY A 49 3.93 9.47 15.81
CA GLY A 49 4.79 10.07 14.78
C GLY A 49 4.64 9.43 13.39
N HIS A 50 4.58 8.09 13.30
CA HIS A 50 4.35 7.38 12.04
C HIS A 50 2.98 7.72 11.47
N LEU A 51 1.94 7.74 12.30
CA LEU A 51 0.57 8.07 11.90
C LEU A 51 0.45 9.51 11.38
N ARG A 52 1.07 10.48 12.06
CA ARG A 52 1.09 11.88 11.61
C ARG A 52 1.80 12.04 10.27
N ALA A 53 2.94 11.37 10.09
CA ALA A 53 3.67 11.42 8.83
C ALA A 53 2.86 10.75 7.69
N MET A 54 2.18 9.63 7.96
CA MET A 54 1.29 8.97 7.01
C MET A 54 0.07 9.84 6.66
N CYS A 55 -0.47 10.57 7.63
CA CYS A 55 -1.54 11.55 7.43
C CYS A 55 -1.07 12.68 6.50
N ALA A 56 0.06 13.30 6.82
CA ALA A 56 0.60 14.43 6.05
C ALA A 56 0.87 14.08 4.58
N VAL A 57 1.49 12.93 4.29
CA VAL A 57 1.70 12.51 2.89
C VAL A 57 0.39 12.18 2.17
N THR A 58 -0.60 11.65 2.90
CA THR A 58 -1.94 11.39 2.34
C THR A 58 -2.66 12.69 2.00
N GLU A 59 -2.60 13.70 2.87
CA GLU A 59 -3.14 15.05 2.63
C GLU A 59 -2.45 15.75 1.44
N MET A 60 -1.16 15.47 1.21
CA MET A 60 -0.44 15.96 0.04
C MET A 60 -0.79 15.24 -1.28
N GLY A 61 -1.52 14.12 -1.21
CA GLY A 61 -1.97 13.35 -2.37
C GLY A 61 -1.16 12.08 -2.66
N ALA A 62 -0.25 11.67 -1.77
CA ALA A 62 0.33 10.33 -1.82
C ALA A 62 -0.70 9.29 -1.36
N ILE A 63 -0.50 8.04 -1.79
CA ILE A 63 -1.30 6.89 -1.36
C ILE A 63 -0.44 6.07 -0.42
N VAL A 64 -0.82 6.01 0.86
CA VAL A 64 -0.21 5.09 1.82
C VAL A 64 -0.89 3.74 1.71
N ALA A 65 -0.15 2.73 1.22
CA ALA A 65 -0.67 1.38 0.98
C ALA A 65 0.19 0.35 1.72
N PRO A 66 -0.01 0.18 3.05
CA PRO A 66 0.74 -0.81 3.81
C PRO A 66 0.57 -2.23 3.22
N PRO A 67 1.60 -3.08 3.28
CA PRO A 67 1.54 -4.44 2.74
C PRO A 67 0.67 -5.33 3.65
N SER A 68 -0.65 -5.17 3.56
CA SER A 68 -1.64 -5.97 4.27
C SER A 68 -2.15 -7.12 3.38
N PRO A 69 -1.84 -8.38 3.71
CA PRO A 69 -2.24 -9.53 2.90
C PRO A 69 -3.76 -9.67 2.76
N ALA A 70 -4.22 -9.95 1.54
CA ALA A 70 -5.62 -10.22 1.23
C ALA A 70 -5.98 -11.69 1.48
N PHE A 71 -5.95 -12.14 2.75
CA PHE A 71 -6.25 -13.54 3.10
C PHE A 71 -7.67 -14.00 2.71
N TYR A 72 -8.58 -13.07 2.43
CA TYR A 72 -9.90 -13.37 1.88
C TYR A 72 -9.84 -14.01 0.48
N LEU A 73 -8.72 -13.89 -0.24
CA LEU A 73 -8.48 -14.58 -1.51
C LEU A 73 -7.97 -16.02 -1.34
N LYS A 74 -7.81 -16.48 -0.10
CA LYS A 74 -7.30 -17.81 0.26
C LYS A 74 -5.98 -18.15 -0.47
N PRO A 75 -4.95 -17.28 -0.39
CA PRO A 75 -3.67 -17.58 -1.01
C PRO A 75 -3.07 -18.86 -0.41
N VAL A 76 -2.50 -19.71 -1.26
CA VAL A 76 -1.90 -20.98 -0.88
C VAL A 76 -0.41 -20.82 -0.60
N THR A 77 0.24 -19.85 -1.24
CA THR A 77 1.69 -19.61 -1.12
C THR A 77 2.00 -18.19 -0.68
N SER A 78 3.21 -17.99 -0.13
CA SER A 78 3.75 -16.66 0.15
C SER A 78 3.86 -15.81 -1.12
N ASP A 79 4.17 -16.43 -2.25
CA ASP A 79 4.31 -15.73 -3.52
C ASP A 79 2.98 -15.15 -3.98
N GLU A 80 1.86 -15.86 -3.78
CA GLU A 80 0.53 -15.31 -4.07
C GLU A 80 0.18 -14.09 -3.20
N ILE A 81 0.66 -14.06 -1.95
CA ILE A 81 0.50 -12.91 -1.05
C ILE A 81 1.30 -11.71 -1.58
N ILE A 82 2.58 -11.93 -1.92
CA ILE A 82 3.49 -10.90 -2.42
C ILE A 82 2.97 -10.34 -3.75
N ASP A 83 2.59 -11.22 -4.68
CA ASP A 83 2.02 -10.88 -5.97
C ASP A 83 0.77 -10.03 -5.83
N GLN A 84 -0.14 -10.39 -4.93
CA GLN A 84 -1.36 -9.63 -4.72
C GLN A 84 -1.07 -8.21 -4.19
N ILE A 85 -0.10 -8.06 -3.29
CA ILE A 85 0.33 -6.75 -2.78
C ILE A 85 0.97 -5.92 -3.89
N ALA A 86 1.88 -6.52 -4.67
CA ALA A 86 2.56 -5.86 -5.78
C ALA A 86 1.59 -5.41 -6.87
N ARG A 87 0.67 -6.29 -7.29
CA ARG A 87 -0.38 -5.97 -8.27
C ARG A 87 -1.28 -4.86 -7.77
N ARG A 88 -1.70 -4.90 -6.49
CA ARG A 88 -2.51 -3.82 -5.90
C ARG A 88 -1.76 -2.48 -5.89
N ALA A 89 -0.47 -2.48 -5.59
CA ALA A 89 0.35 -1.27 -5.66
C ALA A 89 0.51 -0.73 -7.09
N ALA A 90 0.63 -1.61 -8.08
CA ALA A 90 0.67 -1.25 -9.49
C ALA A 90 -0.68 -0.67 -9.97
N ASP A 91 -1.79 -1.30 -9.59
CA ASP A 91 -3.16 -0.83 -9.92
C ASP A 91 -3.41 0.59 -9.38
N LEU A 92 -2.87 0.92 -8.21
CA LEU A 92 -2.94 2.26 -7.63
C LEU A 92 -2.24 3.35 -8.47
N LEU A 93 -1.32 2.98 -9.38
CA LEU A 93 -0.77 3.94 -10.35
C LEU A 93 -1.76 4.30 -11.46
N GLY A 94 -2.75 3.44 -11.76
CA GLY A 94 -3.76 3.71 -12.78
C GLY A 94 -3.22 3.90 -14.21
N VAL A 95 -2.03 3.35 -14.49
CA VAL A 95 -1.37 3.41 -15.80
C VAL A 95 -1.50 2.12 -16.60
N LEU A 96 -2.00 1.05 -15.97
CA LEU A 96 -2.22 -0.27 -16.57
C LEU A 96 -3.64 -0.74 -16.24
N PRO A 97 -4.21 -1.67 -17.02
CA PRO A 97 -5.42 -2.39 -16.64
C PRO A 97 -5.24 -3.09 -15.27
N PRO A 98 -6.30 -3.20 -14.45
CA PRO A 98 -6.20 -3.82 -13.13
C PRO A 98 -5.68 -5.26 -13.19
N MET A 99 -4.68 -5.58 -12.38
CA MET A 99 -4.01 -6.88 -12.30
C MET A 99 -4.30 -7.62 -10.99
N ALA A 100 -4.65 -6.90 -9.92
CA ALA A 100 -4.91 -7.52 -8.63
C ALA A 100 -6.17 -8.37 -8.69
N ARG A 101 -6.13 -9.56 -8.06
CA ARG A 101 -7.31 -10.41 -7.93
C ARG A 101 -8.37 -9.67 -7.11
N GLN A 102 -9.56 -9.56 -7.65
CA GLN A 102 -10.71 -8.98 -6.95
C GLN A 102 -11.45 -10.05 -6.15
N TRP A 103 -12.20 -9.61 -5.14
CA TRP A 103 -13.15 -10.48 -4.47
C TRP A 103 -14.22 -10.94 -5.46
N THR A 104 -14.55 -12.23 -5.43
CA THR A 104 -15.65 -12.84 -6.20
C THR A 104 -16.44 -13.78 -5.29
N ASP A 105 -17.65 -14.19 -5.69
CA ASP A 105 -18.47 -15.12 -4.90
C ASP A 105 -17.78 -16.48 -4.67
N ALA A 106 -16.86 -16.89 -5.54
CA ALA A 106 -16.03 -18.09 -5.34
C ALA A 106 -15.07 -17.96 -4.13
N CYS A 107 -14.73 -16.73 -3.73
CA CYS A 107 -13.92 -16.48 -2.53
C CYS A 107 -14.74 -16.65 -1.25
N ARG A 108 -16.08 -16.63 -1.32
CA ARG A 108 -16.96 -16.76 -0.16
C ARG A 108 -16.69 -18.08 0.57
N PRO A 109 -16.60 -18.09 1.92
CA PRO A 109 -16.63 -19.34 2.65
C PRO A 109 -17.98 -20.05 2.39
N PRO A 110 -18.01 -21.40 2.32
CA PRO A 110 -19.27 -22.12 2.24
C PRO A 110 -20.13 -21.70 3.44
N LEU A 111 -21.41 -21.38 3.19
CA LEU A 111 -22.36 -21.13 4.27
C LEU A 111 -22.43 -22.42 5.09
N SER A 112 -21.89 -22.40 6.31
CA SER A 112 -22.21 -23.43 7.28
C SER A 112 -23.73 -23.40 7.46
N ARG A 113 -24.41 -24.50 7.14
CA ARG A 113 -25.79 -24.66 7.62
C ARG A 113 -25.72 -24.48 9.14
N PRO A 114 -26.63 -23.71 9.77
CA PRO A 114 -26.73 -23.75 11.21
C PRO A 114 -26.92 -25.23 11.58
N GLY A 115 -25.93 -25.78 12.28
CA GLY A 115 -25.95 -27.17 12.68
C GLY A 115 -27.20 -27.41 13.51
N GLY A 116 -28.08 -28.26 13.01
CA GLY A 116 -28.98 -29.00 13.89
C GLY A 116 -28.13 -29.98 14.68
N VAL A 117 -27.89 -29.65 15.94
CA VAL A 117 -27.89 -30.56 17.09
C VAL A 117 -28.43 -29.74 18.26
#